data_AF-A0AAU7TKG4-F1
#
_entry.id   AF-A0AAU7TKG4-F1
#
_cell.length_a   1.000
_cell.length_b   1.000
_cell.length_c   1.000
_cell.angle_alpha   90.00
_cell.angle_beta   90.00
_cell.angle_gamma   90.00
#
_symmetry.space_group_name_H-M   'P 1'
#
loop_
_entity.id
_entity.type
_entity.pdbx_description
1 polymer ?
#
loop_
_entity_poly.entity_id
_entity_poly.type
_entity_poly.pdbx_seq_one_letter_code
_entity_poly.pdbx_strand_id
1 'polypeptide(L)'
;MNDELRFDHGDETPQRLKAQLSRLLGMTAAQTQRVSTEALRAVGAHKDHFVVLAALAEFGPASQAAVAGRARVYKSDLVAVLNELADAGWIRRTPDPADKRRNTITITPSGHHRLEELDEVLATVNTHLTAPLTPAERTQLFNLLNRINTHLANTHLTLGSGGS
;
A
#
# COMPACT_ATOMS: atom_id res chain seq x y z
N MET A 1 24.64 -1.28 -6.83
CA MET A 1 23.68 -0.49 -7.62
C MET A 1 22.92 -1.51 -8.47
N ASN A 2 21.69 -1.87 -8.07
CA ASN A 2 20.98 -3.04 -8.58
C ASN A 2 20.62 -2.91 -10.06
N ASP A 3 21.37 -3.63 -10.90
CA ASP A 3 21.21 -3.75 -12.35
C ASP A 3 19.97 -4.59 -12.75
N GLU A 4 19.43 -5.38 -11.80
CA GLU A 4 18.32 -6.32 -12.03
C GLU A 4 16.95 -5.68 -12.35
N LEU A 5 16.81 -4.36 -12.20
CA LEU A 5 15.53 -3.66 -12.42
C LEU A 5 15.56 -2.66 -13.59
N ARG A 6 16.63 -2.67 -14.39
CA ARG A 6 16.71 -1.86 -15.61
C ARG A 6 15.80 -2.48 -16.68
N PHE A 7 14.62 -1.90 -16.87
CA PHE A 7 13.61 -2.37 -17.85
C PHE A 7 14.12 -2.33 -19.29
N ASP A 8 14.95 -1.34 -19.62
CA ASP A 8 15.49 -1.17 -20.96
C ASP A 8 16.99 -1.45 -20.96
N HIS A 9 17.36 -2.67 -21.34
CA HIS A 9 18.73 -3.01 -21.73
C HIS A 9 19.07 -2.45 -23.14
N GLY A 10 18.26 -1.52 -23.66
CA GLY A 10 18.42 -0.97 -25.00
C GLY A 10 17.93 -1.95 -26.05
N ASP A 11 18.80 -2.28 -27.00
CA ASP A 11 18.46 -3.09 -28.17
C ASP A 11 18.18 -4.57 -27.85
N GLU A 12 18.48 -5.03 -26.63
CA GLU A 12 18.36 -6.45 -26.23
C GLU A 12 16.95 -6.85 -25.74
N THR A 13 16.09 -5.89 -25.36
CA THR A 13 14.72 -6.21 -24.91
C THR A 13 13.77 -6.27 -26.12
N PRO A 14 13.08 -7.40 -26.40
CA PRO A 14 12.15 -7.51 -27.53
C PRO A 14 11.03 -6.46 -27.48
N GLN A 15 10.79 -5.76 -28.60
CA GLN A 15 9.76 -4.71 -28.70
C GLN A 15 8.35 -5.16 -28.28
N ARG A 16 7.98 -6.42 -28.58
CA ARG A 16 6.71 -7.02 -28.16
C ARG A 16 6.53 -7.05 -26.63
N LEU A 17 7.63 -7.19 -25.89
CA LEU A 17 7.63 -7.17 -24.43
C LEU A 17 7.64 -5.73 -23.89
N LYS A 18 8.25 -4.78 -24.63
CA LYS A 18 8.21 -3.35 -24.30
C LYS A 18 6.79 -2.78 -24.39
N ALA A 19 5.98 -3.27 -25.32
CA ALA A 19 4.59 -2.80 -25.54
C ALA A 19 3.53 -3.51 -24.68
N GLN A 20 3.88 -4.54 -23.92
CA GLN A 20 2.91 -5.32 -23.15
C GLN A 20 2.51 -4.59 -21.85
N LEU A 21 1.31 -4.00 -21.84
CA LEU A 21 0.80 -3.19 -20.72
C LEU A 21 0.85 -3.91 -19.36
N SER A 22 0.44 -5.18 -19.28
CA SER A 22 0.45 -5.94 -18.02
C SER A 22 1.86 -6.10 -17.44
N ARG A 23 2.88 -6.25 -18.31
CA ARG A 23 4.27 -6.33 -17.89
C ARG A 23 4.75 -4.96 -17.39
N LEU A 24 4.50 -3.89 -18.14
CA LEU A 24 4.83 -2.51 -17.73
C LEU A 24 4.24 -2.17 -16.36
N LEU A 25 2.95 -2.45 -16.14
CA LEU A 25 2.29 -2.23 -14.85
C LEU A 25 2.96 -3.03 -13.72
N GLY A 26 3.24 -4.31 -13.93
CA GLY A 26 3.90 -5.16 -12.92
C GLY A 26 5.31 -4.68 -12.54
N MET A 27 6.10 -4.25 -13.53
CA MET A 27 7.46 -3.76 -13.28
C MET A 27 7.46 -2.39 -12.58
N THR A 28 6.62 -1.46 -13.03
CA THR A 28 6.44 -0.16 -12.36
C THR A 28 5.97 -0.34 -10.92
N ALA A 29 5.05 -1.29 -10.67
CA ALA A 29 4.62 -1.64 -9.32
C ALA A 29 5.77 -2.19 -8.47
N ALA A 30 6.61 -3.08 -9.01
CA ALA A 30 7.77 -3.63 -8.29
C ALA A 30 8.81 -2.55 -7.95
N GLN A 31 9.13 -1.66 -8.90
CA GLN A 31 10.05 -0.54 -8.66
C GLN A 31 9.49 0.44 -7.62
N THR A 32 8.21 0.78 -7.73
CA THR A 32 7.51 1.64 -6.76
C THR A 32 7.54 1.02 -5.36
N GLN A 33 7.17 -0.26 -5.24
CA GLN A 33 7.18 -0.98 -3.97
C GLN A 33 8.58 -1.00 -3.35
N ARG A 34 9.64 -1.17 -4.15
CA ARG A 34 11.02 -1.13 -3.65
C ARG A 34 11.35 0.23 -3.05
N VAL A 35 11.14 1.32 -3.79
CA VAL A 35 11.44 2.69 -3.34
C VAL A 35 10.63 3.06 -2.10
N SER A 36 9.33 2.76 -2.07
CA SER A 36 8.49 3.00 -0.88
C SER A 36 8.95 2.18 0.32
N THR A 37 9.32 0.91 0.12
CA THR A 37 9.78 0.05 1.21
C THR A 37 11.10 0.55 1.78
N GLU A 38 12.04 0.95 0.92
CA GLU A 38 13.33 1.51 1.33
C GLU A 38 13.16 2.80 2.14
N ALA A 39 12.31 3.71 1.66
CA ALA A 39 12.03 4.98 2.33
C ALA A 39 11.35 4.78 3.71
N LEU A 40 10.37 3.90 3.80
CA LEU A 40 9.71 3.57 5.07
C LEU A 40 10.67 2.89 6.05
N ARG A 41 11.52 1.97 5.56
CA ARG A 41 12.51 1.30 6.40
C ARG A 41 13.53 2.27 6.98
N ALA A 42 13.92 3.29 6.21
CA ALA A 42 14.86 4.33 6.68
C ALA A 42 14.35 5.08 7.92
N VAL A 43 13.02 5.17 8.10
CA VAL A 43 12.40 5.77 9.29
C VAL A 43 11.91 4.74 10.31
N GLY A 44 12.24 3.45 10.15
CA GLY A 44 11.82 2.39 11.07
C GLY A 44 10.34 2.00 10.93
N ALA A 45 9.78 2.08 9.72
CA ALA A 45 8.41 1.66 9.42
C ALA A 45 8.37 0.66 8.25
N HIS A 46 7.21 0.02 8.09
CA HIS A 46 6.84 -0.64 6.84
C HIS A 46 5.42 -0.25 6.43
N LYS A 47 5.02 -0.65 5.21
CA LYS A 47 3.78 -0.22 4.58
C LYS A 47 2.53 -0.49 5.43
N ASP A 48 2.48 -1.62 6.13
CA ASP A 48 1.28 -1.97 6.89
C ASP A 48 1.12 -1.13 8.17
N HIS A 49 2.22 -0.59 8.74
CA HIS A 49 2.12 0.41 9.80
C HIS A 49 1.32 1.62 9.32
N PHE A 50 1.70 2.17 8.15
CA PHE A 50 1.02 3.30 7.53
C PHE A 50 -0.47 3.00 7.29
N VAL A 51 -0.75 1.87 6.63
CA VAL A 51 -2.13 1.56 6.22
C VAL A 51 -3.03 1.32 7.43
N VAL A 52 -2.54 0.68 8.50
CA VAL A 52 -3.30 0.49 9.74
C VAL A 52 -3.56 1.82 10.46
N LEU A 53 -2.53 2.67 10.60
CA LEU A 53 -2.69 3.98 11.25
C LEU A 53 -3.64 4.88 10.46
N ALA A 54 -3.53 4.94 9.13
CA ALA A 54 -4.43 5.69 8.27
C ALA A 54 -5.88 5.23 8.42
N ALA A 55 -6.12 3.90 8.40
CA ALA A 55 -7.47 3.35 8.56
C ALA A 55 -8.09 3.66 9.94
N LEU A 56 -7.28 3.70 11.01
CA LEU A 56 -7.74 4.06 12.36
C LEU A 56 -7.96 5.57 12.51
N ALA A 57 -7.14 6.40 11.87
CA ALA A 57 -7.27 7.85 11.89
C ALA A 57 -8.53 8.31 11.13
N GLU A 58 -8.81 7.73 9.96
CA GLU A 58 -9.95 8.11 9.13
C GLU A 58 -11.28 7.57 9.66
N PHE A 59 -11.32 6.30 10.07
CA PHE A 59 -12.56 5.61 10.42
C PHE A 59 -12.74 5.36 11.93
N GLY A 60 -11.84 5.89 12.75
CA GLY A 60 -11.87 5.76 14.20
C GLY A 60 -11.59 4.35 14.74
N PRO A 61 -11.81 4.15 16.05
CA PRO A 61 -11.56 2.88 16.73
C PRO A 61 -12.28 1.69 16.10
N ALA A 62 -11.63 0.53 16.03
CA ALA A 62 -12.17 -0.63 15.35
C ALA A 62 -11.67 -1.95 15.90
N SER A 63 -12.46 -3.01 15.72
CA SER A 63 -11.99 -4.38 15.99
C SER A 63 -10.91 -4.80 14.98
N GLN A 64 -10.04 -5.72 15.36
CA GLN A 64 -8.97 -6.25 14.48
C GLN A 64 -9.49 -6.73 13.12
N ALA A 65 -10.64 -7.41 13.08
CA ALA A 65 -11.24 -7.86 11.83
C ALA A 65 -11.66 -6.70 10.91
N ALA A 66 -12.17 -5.61 11.50
CA ALA A 66 -12.52 -4.41 10.76
C ALA A 66 -11.27 -3.67 10.27
N VAL A 67 -10.22 -3.59 11.09
CA VAL A 67 -8.92 -3.04 10.66
C VAL A 67 -8.35 -3.85 9.50
N ALA A 68 -8.37 -5.19 9.55
CA ALA A 68 -7.92 -6.04 8.44
C ALA A 68 -8.64 -5.72 7.12
N GLY A 69 -9.98 -5.59 7.20
CA GLY A 69 -10.80 -5.28 6.03
C GLY A 69 -10.50 -3.90 5.45
N ARG A 70 -10.38 -2.87 6.31
CA ARG A 70 -10.07 -1.49 5.90
C ARG A 70 -8.66 -1.37 5.33
N ALA A 71 -7.68 -2.00 5.99
CA ALA A 71 -6.28 -1.94 5.61
C ALA A 71 -5.93 -2.84 4.41
N ARG A 72 -6.84 -3.75 4.01
CA ARG A 72 -6.57 -4.79 3.00
C ARG A 72 -5.30 -5.60 3.31
N VAL A 73 -5.01 -5.81 4.59
CA VAL A 73 -3.88 -6.61 5.11
C VAL A 73 -4.39 -8.00 5.47
N TYR A 74 -3.63 -9.04 5.13
CA TYR A 74 -3.98 -10.41 5.52
C TYR A 74 -4.00 -10.56 7.04
N LYS A 75 -4.96 -11.34 7.55
CA LYS A 75 -5.17 -11.49 9.00
C LYS A 75 -3.94 -12.04 9.74
N SER A 76 -3.16 -12.92 9.10
CA SER A 76 -1.92 -13.49 9.67
C SER A 76 -0.88 -12.41 9.97
N ASP A 77 -0.75 -11.45 9.07
CA ASP A 77 0.27 -10.41 9.15
C ASP A 77 -0.20 -9.28 10.07
N LEU A 78 -1.51 -9.02 10.10
CA LEU A 78 -2.09 -7.96 10.91
C LEU A 78 -1.82 -8.11 12.41
N VAL A 79 -1.77 -9.34 12.96
CA VAL A 79 -1.47 -9.54 14.39
C VAL A 79 -0.08 -8.99 14.72
N ALA A 80 0.92 -9.33 13.91
CA ALA A 80 2.29 -8.88 14.10
C ALA A 80 2.38 -7.36 13.98
N VAL A 81 1.79 -6.78 12.93
CA VAL A 81 1.72 -5.33 12.70
C VAL A 81 1.10 -4.61 13.89
N LEU A 82 -0.04 -5.09 14.38
CA LEU A 82 -0.69 -4.48 15.53
C LEU A 82 0.11 -4.65 16.82
N ASN A 83 0.95 -5.68 16.96
CA ASN A 83 1.78 -5.85 18.14
C ASN A 83 2.90 -4.79 18.09
N GLU A 84 3.59 -4.68 16.95
CA GLU A 84 4.64 -3.66 16.74
C GLU A 84 4.12 -2.23 16.97
N LEU A 85 2.95 -1.90 16.41
CA LEU A 85 2.32 -0.58 16.61
C LEU A 85 1.94 -0.33 18.08
N ALA A 86 1.55 -1.37 18.83
CA ALA A 86 1.19 -1.25 20.24
C ALA A 86 2.43 -1.13 21.13
N ASP A 87 3.48 -1.90 20.84
CA ASP A 87 4.77 -1.87 21.53
C ASP A 87 5.45 -0.51 21.33
N ALA A 88 5.31 0.10 20.15
CA ALA A 88 5.74 1.46 19.86
C ALA A 88 4.83 2.55 20.47
N GLY A 89 3.72 2.17 21.10
CA GLY A 89 2.77 3.10 21.71
C GLY A 89 1.99 3.95 20.70
N TRP A 90 1.90 3.53 19.44
CA TRP A 90 1.15 4.24 18.39
C TRP A 90 -0.33 3.84 18.38
N ILE A 91 -0.66 2.64 18.84
CA ILE A 91 -2.05 2.22 19.07
C ILE A 91 -2.24 1.70 20.49
N ARG A 92 -3.49 1.64 20.93
CA ARG A 92 -3.90 0.99 22.18
C ARG A 92 -4.97 -0.06 21.90
N ARG A 93 -4.90 -1.19 22.60
CA ARG A 93 -5.93 -2.21 22.63
C ARG A 93 -6.70 -2.11 23.94
N THR A 94 -8.01 -1.99 23.87
CA THR A 94 -8.89 -2.03 25.04
C THR A 94 -9.94 -3.12 24.84
N PRO A 95 -10.33 -3.86 25.89
CA PRO A 95 -11.48 -4.76 25.81
C PRO A 95 -12.71 -3.99 25.30
N ASP A 96 -13.42 -4.59 24.35
CA ASP A 96 -14.65 -4.01 23.82
C ASP A 96 -15.70 -3.97 24.94
N PRO A 97 -16.32 -2.80 25.22
CA PRO A 97 -17.34 -2.67 26.26
C PRO A 97 -18.56 -3.58 26.02
N ALA A 98 -18.88 -3.89 24.76
CA ALA A 98 -20.01 -4.72 24.38
C ALA A 98 -19.68 -6.22 24.37
N ASP A 99 -18.40 -6.58 24.20
CA ASP A 99 -17.93 -7.97 24.22
C ASP A 99 -16.47 -8.06 24.69
N LYS A 100 -16.26 -8.41 25.96
CA LYS A 100 -14.91 -8.53 26.54
C LYS A 100 -14.01 -9.56 25.85
N ARG A 101 -14.54 -10.41 24.95
CA ARG A 101 -13.76 -11.34 24.12
C ARG A 101 -13.15 -10.67 22.88
N ARG A 102 -13.55 -9.44 22.57
CA ARG A 102 -13.05 -8.63 21.46
C ARG A 102 -12.23 -7.45 21.98
N ASN A 103 -11.19 -7.08 21.24
CA ASN A 103 -10.42 -5.88 21.50
C ASN A 103 -10.79 -4.79 20.49
N THR A 104 -11.00 -3.58 21.01
CA THR A 104 -11.07 -2.35 20.23
C THR A 104 -9.67 -1.77 20.11
N ILE A 105 -9.26 -1.49 18.88
CA ILE A 105 -7.98 -0.88 18.54
C ILE A 105 -8.23 0.61 18.31
N THR A 106 -7.45 1.45 18.97
CA THR A 106 -7.55 2.91 18.87
C THR A 106 -6.18 3.50 18.60
N ILE A 107 -6.09 4.40 17.63
CA ILE A 107 -4.88 5.20 17.41
C ILE A 107 -4.66 6.17 18.59
N THR A 108 -3.41 6.34 18.99
CA THR A 108 -3.02 7.25 20.08
C THR A 108 -2.57 8.59 19.52
N PRO A 109 -2.39 9.64 20.35
CA PRO A 109 -1.79 10.90 19.89
C PRO A 109 -0.40 10.71 19.26
N SER A 110 0.46 9.87 19.85
CA SER A 110 1.76 9.49 19.27
C SER A 110 1.60 8.74 17.94
N GLY A 111 0.55 7.93 17.78
CA GLY A 111 0.22 7.29 16.51
C GLY A 111 -0.20 8.26 15.42
N HIS A 112 -0.90 9.35 15.77
CA HIS A 112 -1.24 10.41 14.81
C HIS A 112 0.01 11.14 14.33
N HIS A 113 0.91 11.53 15.23
CA HIS A 113 2.19 12.12 14.84
C HIS A 113 3.01 11.17 13.97
N ARG A 114 3.02 9.88 14.33
CA ARG A 114 3.68 8.89 13.49
C ARG A 114 3.05 8.80 12.10
N LEU A 115 1.73 8.85 11.99
CA LEU A 115 1.05 8.84 10.69
C LEU A 115 1.47 10.04 9.84
N GLU A 116 1.53 11.24 10.43
CA GLU A 116 2.00 12.47 9.75
C GLU A 116 3.42 12.30 9.20
N GLU A 117 4.36 11.76 9.98
CA GLU A 117 5.72 11.46 9.51
C GLU A 117 5.72 10.49 8.31
N LEU A 118 4.88 9.45 8.35
CA LEU A 118 4.80 8.47 7.27
C LEU A 118 4.17 9.05 6.01
N ASP A 119 3.18 9.94 6.15
CA ASP A 119 2.59 10.69 5.05
C ASP A 119 3.64 11.56 4.34
N GLU A 120 4.50 12.25 5.08
CA GLU A 120 5.58 13.07 4.51
C GLU A 120 6.61 12.22 3.74
N VAL A 121 6.99 11.06 4.29
CA VAL A 121 7.87 10.10 3.62
C VAL A 121 7.26 9.61 2.31
N LEU A 122 5.99 9.21 2.34
CA LEU A 122 5.29 8.71 1.15
C LEU A 122 5.02 9.83 0.13
N ALA A 123 4.75 11.05 0.56
CA ALA A 123 4.64 12.22 -0.31
C ALA A 123 5.95 12.46 -1.07
N THR A 124 7.09 12.40 -0.37
CA THR A 124 8.43 12.53 -0.98
C THR A 124 8.67 11.42 -2.02
N VAL A 125 8.32 10.17 -1.70
CA VAL A 125 8.39 9.05 -2.64
C VAL A 125 7.52 9.30 -3.87
N ASN A 126 6.28 9.76 -3.68
CA ASN A 126 5.36 10.07 -4.78
C ASN A 126 5.91 11.19 -5.68
N THR A 127 6.49 12.24 -5.09
CA THR A 127 7.17 13.31 -5.86
C THR A 127 8.34 12.76 -6.67
N HIS A 128 9.17 11.89 -6.10
CA HIS A 128 10.28 11.27 -6.80
C HIS A 128 9.82 10.37 -7.96
N LEU A 129 8.85 9.49 -7.71
CA LEU A 129 8.31 8.57 -8.72
C LEU A 129 7.67 9.30 -9.90
N THR A 130 7.08 10.48 -9.65
CA THR A 130 6.40 11.28 -10.67
C THR A 130 7.25 12.43 -11.20
N ALA A 131 8.52 12.54 -10.80
CA ALA A 131 9.43 13.60 -11.23
C ALA A 131 9.54 13.74 -12.76
N PRO A 132 9.54 12.66 -13.57
CA PRO A 132 9.58 12.76 -15.04
C PRO A 132 8.28 13.29 -15.68
N LEU A 133 7.18 13.39 -14.92
CA LEU A 133 5.86 13.76 -15.42
C LEU A 133 5.53 15.22 -15.11
N THR A 134 4.91 15.90 -16.05
CA THR A 134 4.26 17.21 -15.86
C THR A 134 3.06 17.09 -14.91
N PRO A 135 2.59 18.19 -14.29
CA PRO A 135 1.40 18.15 -13.43
C PRO A 135 0.14 17.60 -14.10
N ALA A 136 -0.04 17.87 -15.40
CA ALA A 136 -1.15 17.34 -16.18
C ALA A 136 -1.03 15.81 -16.39
N GLU A 137 0.16 15.32 -16.73
CA GLU A 137 0.41 13.87 -16.88
C GLU A 137 0.25 13.12 -15.57
N ARG A 138 0.65 13.72 -14.43
CA ARG A 138 0.43 13.13 -13.10
C ARG A 138 -1.05 12.94 -12.81
N THR A 139 -1.85 13.98 -13.07
CA THR A 139 -3.31 13.95 -12.90
C THR A 139 -3.93 12.91 -13.82
N GLN A 140 -3.50 12.87 -15.09
CA GLN A 140 -3.98 11.90 -16.07
C GLN A 140 -3.63 10.46 -15.66
N LEU A 141 -2.40 10.21 -15.22
CA LEU A 141 -1.96 8.90 -14.74
C LEU A 141 -2.82 8.42 -13.57
N PHE A 142 -3.03 9.27 -12.57
CA PHE A 142 -3.87 8.95 -11.41
C PHE A 142 -5.30 8.59 -11.83
N ASN A 143 -5.90 9.38 -12.73
CA ASN A 143 -7.25 9.13 -13.24
C ASN A 143 -7.34 7.81 -14.01
N LEU A 144 -6.37 7.50 -14.88
CA LEU A 144 -6.34 6.27 -15.66
C LEU A 144 -6.14 5.04 -14.77
N LEU A 145 -5.20 5.09 -13.82
CA LEU A 145 -4.97 3.99 -12.88
C LEU A 145 -6.18 3.73 -11.99
N ASN A 146 -6.85 4.77 -11.50
CA ASN A 146 -8.08 4.61 -10.72
C ASN A 146 -9.19 3.95 -11.53
N ARG A 147 -9.41 4.40 -12.78
CA ARG A 147 -10.41 3.78 -13.67
C ARG A 147 -10.13 2.30 -13.91
N ILE A 148 -8.86 1.93 -14.14
CA ILE A 148 -8.45 0.52 -14.30
C ILE A 148 -8.70 -0.26 -13.01
N ASN A 149 -8.27 0.26 -11.85
CA ASN A 149 -8.47 -0.40 -10.56
C ASN A 149 -9.96 -0.61 -10.23
N THR A 150 -10.81 0.39 -10.47
CA THR A 150 -12.26 0.28 -10.29
C THR A 150 -12.85 -0.79 -11.21
N HIS A 151 -12.44 -0.82 -12.49
CA HIS A 151 -12.88 -1.85 -13.42
C HIS A 151 -12.47 -3.25 -12.96
N LEU A 152 -11.22 -3.43 -12.54
CA LEU A 152 -10.71 -4.72 -12.05
C LEU A 152 -11.39 -5.18 -10.75
N ALA A 153 -11.68 -4.27 -9.81
CA ALA A 153 -12.39 -4.60 -8.58
C ALA A 153 -13.83 -5.10 -8.84
N ASN A 154 -14.46 -4.61 -9.90
CA ASN A 154 -15.82 -4.99 -10.29
C ASN A 154 -15.87 -6.18 -11.26
N THR A 155 -14.73 -6.56 -11.84
CA THR A 155 -14.66 -7.66 -12.80
C THR A 155 -14.26 -8.93 -12.07
N HIS A 156 -15.24 -9.78 -11.76
CA HIS A 156 -14.96 -11.19 -11.54
C HIS A 156 -14.54 -11.76 -12.89
N LEU A 157 -13.23 -11.93 -13.11
CA LEU A 157 -12.71 -12.63 -14.29
C LEU A 157 -13.27 -14.06 -14.27
N THR A 158 -14.39 -14.27 -14.94
CA THR A 158 -14.79 -15.56 -15.49
C THR A 158 -13.84 -15.83 -16.64
N LEU A 159 -12.61 -16.24 -16.31
CA LEU A 159 -11.76 -16.93 -17.27
C LEU A 159 -12.53 -18.20 -17.62
N GLY A 160 -13.26 -18.13 -18.73
CA GLY A 160 -13.99 -19.25 -19.27
C GLY A 160 -13.03 -20.41 -19.44
N SER A 161 -13.26 -21.45 -18.66
CA SER A 161 -12.96 -22.82 -19.04
C SER A 161 -13.76 -23.14 -20.31
N GLY A 162 -13.25 -22.74 -21.47
CA GLY A 162 -13.51 -23.43 -22.72
C GLY A 162 -12.21 -24.14 -23.07
N GLY A 163 -12.15 -25.45 -23.24
CA GLY A 163 -13.18 -26.42 -23.54
C GLY A 163 -12.46 -27.46 -24.40
N SER A 164 -12.45 -28.70 -23.91
CA SER A 164 -12.08 -29.98 -24.53
C SER A 164 -11.02 -30.03 -25.62
#